data_AF-V9PG40-F1
#
_entry.id   AF-V9PG40-F1
#
_cell.length_a   1.000
_cell.length_b   1.000
_cell.length_c   1.000
_cell.angle_alpha   90.00
_cell.angle_beta   90.00
_cell.angle_gamma   90.00
#
_symmetry.space_group_name_H-M   'P 1'
#
loop_
_entity.id
_entity.type
_entity.pdbx_description
1 polymer ?
#
loop_
_entity_poly.entity_id
_entity_poly.type
_entity_poly.pdbx_seq_one_letter_code
_entity_poly.pdbx_strand_id
1 'polypeptide(L)'
;VMTLIAFTPVLIRLSENVTELPIVGSIPYPLVTAAVLWSLFGTVFLALVGIKLPGLEFRNQRVEAAYRKELVYGEDHVDRAQPETVAELFSNVRMNYFRLYFHYLYFNIARIFYLQINNIFSLLILA
;
A
#
# COMPACT_ATOMS: atom_id res chain seq x y z
N VAL A 1 -2.34 10.35 -9.23
CA VAL A 1 -3.31 11.23 -9.95
C VAL A 1 -2.68 12.53 -10.40
N MET A 2 -2.14 13.37 -9.50
CA MET A 2 -1.47 14.64 -9.87
C MET A 2 -0.36 14.49 -10.93
N THR A 3 0.48 13.47 -10.80
CA THR A 3 1.55 13.17 -11.77
C THR A 3 1.00 12.87 -13.16
N LEU A 4 -0.04 12.02 -13.27
CA LEU A 4 -0.63 11.68 -14.56
C LEU A 4 -1.17 12.94 -15.26
N ILE A 5 -1.93 13.77 -14.52
CA ILE A 5 -2.50 15.01 -15.04
C ILE A 5 -1.39 15.97 -15.50
N ALA A 6 -0.35 16.17 -14.69
CA ALA A 6 0.75 17.08 -14.99
C ALA A 6 1.54 16.66 -16.25
N PHE A 7 1.70 15.36 -16.49
CA PHE A 7 2.47 14.85 -17.64
C PHE A 7 1.62 14.53 -18.87
N THR A 8 0.29 14.55 -18.77
CA THR A 8 -0.60 14.25 -19.91
C THR A 8 -0.32 15.15 -21.14
N PRO A 9 -0.14 16.48 -21.02
CA PRO A 9 0.17 17.33 -22.18
C PRO A 9 1.48 16.95 -22.88
N VAL A 10 2.48 16.54 -22.11
CA VAL A 10 3.78 16.08 -22.63
C VAL A 10 3.61 14.76 -23.38
N LEU A 11 2.84 13.82 -22.82
CA LEU A 11 2.56 12.52 -23.44
C LEU A 11 1.78 12.65 -24.75
N ILE A 12 0.83 13.58 -24.83
CA ILE A 12 0.08 13.87 -26.07
C ILE A 12 1.03 14.32 -27.17
N ARG A 13 1.94 15.25 -26.86
CA ARG A 13 2.90 15.77 -27.84
C ARG A 13 3.92 14.73 -28.29
N LEU A 14 4.37 13.86 -27.37
CA LEU A 14 5.25 12.74 -27.72
C LEU A 14 4.53 11.66 -28.53
N SER A 15 3.23 11.47 -28.30
CA SER A 15 2.38 10.52 -29.04
C SER A 15 2.23 10.88 -30.53
N GLU A 16 2.56 12.11 -30.94
CA GLU A 16 2.62 12.49 -32.36
C GLU A 16 3.79 11.82 -33.10
N ASN A 17 4.87 11.50 -32.37
CA ASN A 17 6.07 10.89 -32.94
C ASN A 17 6.13 9.38 -32.71
N VAL A 18 5.52 8.90 -31.62
CA VAL A 18 5.40 7.46 -31.31
C VAL A 18 3.99 7.02 -31.66
N THR A 19 3.82 6.41 -32.84
CA THR A 19 2.50 6.05 -33.40
C THR A 19 2.10 4.60 -33.15
N GLU A 20 3.04 3.75 -32.72
CA GLU A 20 2.81 2.34 -32.44
C GLU A 20 3.36 1.94 -31.06
N LEU A 21 2.64 1.04 -30.39
CA LEU A 21 3.14 0.32 -29.23
C LEU A 21 3.64 -1.06 -29.66
N PRO A 22 4.78 -1.54 -29.16
CA PRO A 22 5.39 -2.80 -29.62
C PRO A 22 4.52 -4.05 -29.41
N ILE A 23 3.51 -4.01 -28.54
CA ILE A 23 2.60 -5.14 -28.27
C ILE A 23 1.20 -4.95 -28.87
N VAL A 24 0.69 -3.71 -28.91
CA VAL A 24 -0.71 -3.41 -29.25
C VAL A 24 -0.86 -2.87 -30.67
N GLY A 25 0.23 -2.40 -31.29
CA GLY A 25 0.24 -1.76 -32.60
C GLY A 25 -0.18 -0.29 -32.53
N SER A 26 -0.67 0.24 -33.66
CA SER A 26 -1.08 1.64 -33.78
C SER A 26 -2.44 1.91 -33.15
N ILE A 27 -2.45 2.82 -32.18
CA ILE A 27 -3.66 3.30 -31.51
C ILE A 27 -3.59 4.82 -31.35
N PRO A 28 -4.72 5.55 -31.27
CA PRO A 28 -4.70 6.97 -30.97
C PRO A 28 -4.06 7.25 -29.60
N TYR A 29 -3.17 8.24 -29.53
CA TYR A 29 -2.47 8.66 -28.31
C TYR A 29 -1.88 7.50 -27.49
N PRO A 30 -0.96 6.70 -28.06
CA PRO A 30 -0.53 5.43 -27.47
C PRO A 30 0.09 5.59 -26.08
N LEU A 31 0.90 6.64 -25.87
CA LEU A 31 1.54 6.89 -24.59
C LEU A 31 0.54 7.28 -23.49
N VAL A 32 -0.49 8.05 -23.85
CA VAL A 32 -1.56 8.46 -22.92
C VAL A 32 -2.38 7.23 -22.52
N THR A 33 -2.78 6.43 -23.51
CA THR A 33 -3.56 5.21 -23.28
C THR A 33 -2.80 4.22 -22.40
N ALA A 34 -1.51 4.01 -22.67
CA ALA A 34 -0.64 3.16 -21.86
C ALA A 34 -0.50 3.68 -20.42
N ALA A 35 -0.28 4.99 -20.23
CA ALA A 35 -0.15 5.60 -18.90
C ALA A 35 -1.43 5.50 -18.07
N VAL A 36 -2.61 5.71 -18.69
CA VAL A 36 -3.91 5.61 -18.02
C VAL A 36 -4.19 4.17 -17.58
N LEU A 37 -4.04 3.21 -18.49
CA LEU A 37 -4.27 1.79 -18.19
C LEU A 37 -3.32 1.30 -17.09
N TRP A 38 -2.05 1.66 -17.17
CA TRP A 38 -1.05 1.28 -16.18
C TRP A 38 -1.32 1.90 -14.81
N SER A 39 -1.65 3.20 -14.76
CA SER A 39 -2.03 3.89 -13.51
C SER A 39 -3.27 3.27 -12.87
N LEU A 40 -4.28 2.91 -13.66
CA LEU A 40 -5.48 2.27 -13.16
C LEU A 40 -5.16 0.89 -12.60
N PHE A 41 -4.42 0.08 -13.36
CA PHE A 41 -3.97 -1.25 -12.95
C PHE A 41 -3.21 -1.20 -11.62
N GLY A 42 -2.19 -0.34 -11.50
CA GLY A 42 -1.40 -0.21 -10.27
C GLY A 42 -2.24 0.21 -9.07
N THR A 43 -3.19 1.13 -9.27
CA THR A 43 -4.10 1.58 -8.21
C THR A 43 -4.97 0.43 -7.71
N VAL A 44 -5.61 -0.30 -8.63
CA VAL A 44 -6.48 -1.44 -8.27
C VAL A 44 -5.66 -2.56 -7.63
N PHE A 45 -4.49 -2.89 -8.20
CA PHE A 45 -3.61 -3.93 -7.68
C PHE A 45 -3.19 -3.66 -6.24
N LEU A 46 -2.66 -2.46 -5.95
CA LEU A 46 -2.23 -2.11 -4.59
C LEU A 46 -3.41 -2.01 -3.63
N ALA A 47 -4.57 -1.53 -4.08
CA ALA A 47 -5.79 -1.48 -3.27
C ALA A 47 -6.25 -2.89 -2.87
N LEU A 48 -6.26 -3.84 -3.81
CA LEU A 48 -6.64 -5.23 -3.56
C LEU A 48 -5.69 -5.92 -2.58
N VAL A 49 -4.39 -5.75 -2.75
CA VAL A 49 -3.38 -6.33 -1.84
C VAL A 49 -3.45 -5.69 -0.45
N GLY A 50 -3.67 -4.37 -0.38
CA GLY A 50 -3.69 -3.60 0.85
C GLY A 50 -5.03 -3.54 1.60
N ILE A 51 -6.12 -4.11 1.04
CA ILE A 51 -7.50 -3.89 1.53
C ILE A 51 -7.70 -4.22 3.02
N LYS A 52 -6.93 -5.18 3.56
CA LYS A 52 -7.03 -5.62 4.96
C LYS A 52 -6.24 -4.76 5.94
N LEU A 53 -5.28 -3.95 5.48
CA LEU A 53 -4.38 -3.18 6.35
C LEU A 53 -5.13 -2.20 7.27
N PRO A 54 -6.11 -1.39 6.79
CA PRO A 54 -6.81 -0.45 7.66
C PRO A 54 -7.57 -1.14 8.80
N GLY A 55 -8.27 -2.24 8.49
CA GLY A 55 -9.02 -3.00 9.49
C GLY A 55 -8.13 -3.65 10.54
N LEU A 56 -6.93 -4.09 10.16
CA LEU A 56 -5.94 -4.63 11.10
C LEU A 56 -5.34 -3.54 11.98
N GLU A 57 -5.07 -2.36 11.43
CA GLU A 57 -4.56 -1.21 12.16
C GLU A 57 -5.53 -0.78 13.26
N PHE A 58 -6.83 -0.67 12.95
CA PHE A 58 -7.87 -0.40 13.97
C PHE A 58 -7.91 -1.45 15.07
N ARG A 59 -7.81 -2.74 14.71
CA ARG A 59 -7.78 -3.82 15.70
C ARG A 59 -6.53 -3.75 16.58
N ASN A 60 -5.38 -3.43 16.00
CA ASN A 60 -4.13 -3.27 16.72
C ASN A 60 -4.21 -2.11 17.72
N GLN A 61 -4.71 -0.94 17.27
CA GLN A 61 -4.92 0.23 18.12
C GLN A 61 -5.88 -0.05 19.28
N ARG A 62 -6.94 -0.85 19.07
CA ARG A 62 -7.86 -1.23 20.15
C ARG A 62 -7.17 -2.06 21.23
N VAL A 63 -6.36 -3.03 20.85
CA VAL A 63 -5.64 -3.90 21.78
C VAL A 63 -4.53 -3.12 22.49
N GLU A 64 -3.83 -2.26 21.77
CA GLU A 64 -2.81 -1.37 22.33
C GLU A 64 -3.41 -0.35 23.30
N ALA A 65 -4.57 0.23 22.98
CA ALA A 65 -5.27 1.14 23.87
C ALA A 65 -5.72 0.45 25.16
N ALA A 66 -6.19 -0.80 25.09
CA ALA A 66 -6.55 -1.58 26.28
C ALA A 66 -5.33 -1.83 27.18
N TYR A 67 -4.19 -2.21 26.59
CA TYR A 67 -2.93 -2.39 27.31
C TYR A 67 -2.46 -1.08 27.98
N ARG A 68 -2.41 0.02 27.22
CA ARG A 68 -2.03 1.34 27.75
C ARG A 68 -2.95 1.81 28.87
N LYS A 69 -4.26 1.56 28.74
CA LYS A 69 -5.25 1.95 29.75
C LYS A 69 -5.05 1.20 31.07
N GLU A 70 -4.73 -0.10 31.04
CA GLU A 70 -4.47 -0.86 32.26
C GLU A 70 -3.17 -0.41 32.94
N LEU A 71 -2.14 -0.06 32.17
CA LEU A 71 -0.91 0.52 32.72
C LEU A 71 -1.15 1.86 33.43
N VAL A 72 -1.95 2.74 32.84
CA VAL A 72 -2.33 4.02 33.47
C VAL A 72 -3.10 3.78 34.77
N TYR A 73 -4.01 2.79 34.81
CA TYR A 73 -4.68 2.45 36.06
C TYR A 73 -3.73 1.90 37.14
N GLY A 74 -2.68 1.17 36.75
CA GLY A 74 -1.63 0.74 37.66
C GLY A 74 -0.74 1.86 38.19
N GLU A 75 -0.65 2.98 37.48
CA GLU A 75 0.07 4.18 37.96
C GLU A 75 -0.71 4.86 39.09
N ASP A 76 -2.04 4.96 38.95
CA ASP A 76 -2.91 5.65 39.91
C ASP A 76 -3.35 4.77 41.09
N HIS A 77 -3.38 3.44 40.93
CA HIS A 77 -3.95 2.50 41.92
C HIS A 77 -3.07 1.26 42.12
N VAL A 78 -2.63 1.03 43.36
CA VAL A 78 -1.69 -0.06 43.73
C VAL A 78 -2.29 -1.46 43.57
N ASP A 79 -3.62 -1.58 43.54
CA ASP A 79 -4.36 -2.84 43.35
C ASP A 79 -4.59 -3.20 41.87
N ARG A 80 -4.26 -2.30 40.94
CA ARG A 80 -4.44 -2.46 39.48
C ARG A 80 -3.14 -2.85 38.78
N ALA A 81 -3.23 -3.18 37.47
CA ALA A 81 -2.09 -3.66 36.67
C ALA A 81 -1.37 -4.87 37.27
N GLN A 82 -2.14 -5.83 37.79
CA GLN A 82 -1.62 -7.10 38.28
C GLN A 82 -0.73 -7.75 37.20
N PRO A 83 0.42 -8.34 37.56
CA PRO A 83 1.38 -8.90 36.59
C PRO A 83 0.75 -9.87 35.59
N GLU A 84 -0.22 -10.68 36.02
CA GLU A 84 -0.94 -11.64 35.16
C GLU A 84 -1.77 -10.94 34.07
N THR A 85 -2.53 -9.91 34.43
CA THR A 85 -3.38 -9.13 33.51
C THR A 85 -2.54 -8.39 32.46
N VAL A 86 -1.43 -7.77 32.90
CA VAL A 86 -0.52 -7.03 32.01
C VAL A 86 0.17 -7.99 31.03
N ALA A 87 0.59 -9.17 31.50
CA ALA A 87 1.20 -10.18 30.65
C ALA A 87 0.24 -10.70 29.57
N GLU A 88 -1.03 -10.94 29.91
CA GLU A 88 -2.07 -11.35 28.96
C GLU A 88 -2.32 -10.27 27.91
N LEU A 89 -2.53 -9.02 28.33
CA LEU A 89 -2.74 -7.89 27.43
C LEU A 89 -1.54 -7.70 26.49
N PHE A 90 -0.31 -7.81 26.99
CA PHE A 90 0.89 -7.73 26.17
C PHE A 90 1.00 -8.88 25.16
N SER A 91 0.63 -10.11 25.54
CA SER A 91 0.57 -11.25 24.61
C SER A 91 -0.40 -10.99 23.46
N ASN A 92 -1.57 -10.41 23.77
CA ASN A 92 -2.57 -10.02 22.78
C ASN A 92 -2.06 -8.92 21.84
N VAL A 93 -1.36 -7.90 22.36
CA VAL A 93 -0.69 -6.87 21.55
C VAL A 93 0.30 -7.52 20.59
N ARG A 94 1.18 -8.39 21.10
CA ARG A 94 2.21 -9.08 20.32
C ARG A 94 1.61 -9.88 19.15
N MET A 95 0.58 -10.69 19.42
CA MET A 95 -0.08 -11.49 18.39
C MET A 95 -0.73 -10.63 17.30
N ASN A 96 -1.29 -9.47 17.64
CA ASN A 96 -1.85 -8.57 16.64
C ASN A 96 -0.75 -7.88 15.81
N TYR A 97 0.34 -7.45 16.43
CA TYR A 97 1.50 -6.92 15.70
C TYR A 97 2.10 -7.93 14.72
N PHE A 98 2.24 -9.20 15.09
CA PHE A 98 2.72 -10.24 14.16
C PHE A 98 1.82 -10.36 12.93
N ARG A 99 0.50 -10.38 13.11
CA ARG A 99 -0.45 -10.41 11.98
C ARG A 99 -0.34 -9.15 11.13
N LEU A 100 -0.25 -7.99 11.77
CA LEU A 100 -0.11 -6.70 11.09
C LEU A 100 1.17 -6.63 10.26
N TYR A 101 2.32 -6.99 10.84
CA TYR A 101 3.60 -7.00 10.14
C TYR A 101 3.64 -8.01 8.99
N PHE A 102 3.00 -9.18 9.14
CA PHE A 102 2.85 -10.10 8.02
C PHE A 102 2.10 -9.46 6.85
N HIS A 103 1.04 -8.68 7.14
CA HIS A 103 0.30 -7.99 6.09
C HIS A 103 1.09 -6.86 5.45
N TYR A 104 1.87 -6.12 6.24
CA TYR A 104 2.79 -5.11 5.72
C TYR A 104 3.92 -5.73 4.88
N LEU A 105 4.42 -6.91 5.24
CA LEU A 105 5.49 -7.59 4.53
C LEU A 105 5.07 -7.88 3.09
N TYR A 106 3.99 -8.63 2.89
CA TYR A 106 3.56 -8.99 1.53
C TYR A 106 3.09 -7.76 0.76
N PHE A 107 2.48 -6.76 1.42
CA PHE A 107 2.09 -5.51 0.77
C PHE A 107 3.32 -4.76 0.25
N ASN A 108 4.39 -4.68 1.04
CA ASN A 108 5.64 -4.05 0.60
C ASN A 108 6.30 -4.83 -0.54
N ILE A 109 6.28 -6.17 -0.51
CA ILE A 109 6.76 -6.99 -1.62
C ILE A 109 5.98 -6.67 -2.90
N ALA A 110 4.64 -6.67 -2.83
CA ALA A 110 3.79 -6.34 -3.97
C ALA A 110 4.02 -4.90 -4.48
N ARG A 111 4.18 -3.94 -3.57
CA ARG A 111 4.49 -2.54 -3.89
C ARG A 111 5.82 -2.40 -4.62
N ILE A 112 6.88 -3.02 -4.09
CA ILE A 112 8.21 -2.99 -4.71
C ILE A 112 8.16 -3.68 -6.06
N PHE A 113 7.50 -4.83 -6.16
CA PHE A 113 7.31 -5.56 -7.41
C PHE A 113 6.63 -4.69 -8.48
N TYR A 114 5.54 -4.00 -8.14
CA TYR A 114 4.87 -3.07 -9.06
C TYR A 114 5.80 -1.94 -9.51
N LEU A 115 6.60 -1.36 -8.61
CA LEU A 115 7.57 -0.31 -8.96
C LEU A 115 8.68 -0.84 -9.88
N GLN A 116 9.14 -2.08 -9.69
CA GLN A 116 10.15 -2.67 -10.58
C GLN A 116 9.57 -2.95 -11.97
N ILE A 117 8.36 -3.50 -12.06
CA ILE A 117 7.70 -3.70 -13.35
C ILE A 117 7.43 -2.36 -14.03
N ASN A 118 7.07 -1.30 -13.28
CA ASN A 118 6.89 0.03 -13.85
C ASN A 118 8.14 0.52 -14.60
N ASN A 119 9.34 0.25 -14.08
CA ASN A 119 10.58 0.59 -14.78
C ASN A 119 10.73 -0.17 -16.10
N ILE A 120 10.42 -1.47 -16.11
CA ILE A 120 10.46 -2.31 -17.31
C ILE A 120 9.39 -1.87 -18.32
N PHE A 121 8.19 -1.56 -17.84
CA PHE A 121 7.08 -1.07 -18.66
C PHE A 121 7.42 0.24 -19.37
N SER A 122 8.06 1.19 -18.67
CA SER A 122 8.55 2.43 -19.29
C SER A 122 9.59 2.16 -20.38
N LEU A 123 10.49 1.20 -20.17
CA LEU A 123 11.45 0.79 -21.22
C LEU A 123 10.74 0.16 -22.42
N LEU A 124 9.77 -0.73 -22.19
CA LEU A 124 9.03 -1.40 -23.25
C LEU A 124 8.18 -0.46 -24.10
N ILE A 125 7.63 0.63 -23.53
CA ILE A 125 6.85 1.60 -24.31
C ILE A 125 7.74 2.44 -25.24
N LEU A 126 8.99 2.68 -24.84
CA LEU A 126 9.94 3.53 -25.56
C LEU A 126 10.87 2.75 -26.49
N ALA A 127 10.84 1.42 -26.44
CA ALA A 127 11.61 0.52 -27.29
C ALA A 127 10.98 0.37 -28.68
#